data_AF-K7KLM4-F1
#
_entry.id   AF-K7KLM4-F1
#
_cell.length_a   1.000
_cell.length_b   1.000
_cell.length_c   1.000
_cell.angle_alpha   90.00
_cell.angle_beta   90.00
_cell.angle_gamma   90.00
#
_symmetry.space_group_name_H-M   'P 1'
#
loop_
_entity.id
_entity.type
_entity.pdbx_description
1 polymer ?
#
loop_
_entity_poly.entity_id
_entity_poly.type
_entity_poly.pdbx_seq_one_letter_code
_entity_poly.pdbx_strand_id
1 'polypeptide(L)'
;MLHKNSLEPTRHEQREMGTVSNIGFPSLFRVHLDSQVLSKHMKNKSSCDFMVPSNHNYSVRLSPICCKLSESGIEENHTSTSTGERPSKIKDRMEEYNIAMKKMMRNPYEYHHDLGMNYTLITDNLIVGSQPQKPEDIDHLKKEEGVAYILNLQQDNDVEYWGVDLQSIIRRSRELEISHTRRPAKDFDPDSLQNELPKAVSSLEWAISEGKGRVYVHCTAGLGRAPAVAIAYLFWFCDMNLNEAYDMLTSKRPCGPNKRAIRGATYDLAKNDPWKEPFETLPEYAFEDIADWERNLIQDRARSLRGI
;
A
#
# COMPACT_ATOMS: atom_id res chain seq x y z
N MET A 1 -21.00 -41.29 -39.64
CA MET A 1 -20.47 -42.64 -39.37
C MET A 1 -19.91 -42.67 -37.97
N LEU A 2 -20.41 -43.59 -37.15
CA LEU A 2 -20.06 -43.82 -35.75
C LEU A 2 -18.57 -44.15 -35.61
N HIS A 3 -17.87 -43.56 -34.64
CA HIS A 3 -16.76 -44.18 -33.91
C HIS A 3 -16.74 -43.57 -32.50
N LYS A 4 -17.47 -44.20 -31.57
CA LYS A 4 -17.32 -44.00 -30.13
C LYS A 4 -16.40 -45.11 -29.64
N ASN A 5 -15.14 -44.80 -29.37
CA ASN A 5 -14.25 -45.71 -28.67
C ASN A 5 -14.42 -45.49 -27.16
N SER A 6 -14.96 -46.51 -26.50
CA SER A 6 -15.03 -46.67 -25.06
C SER A 6 -13.91 -47.64 -24.67
N LEU A 7 -12.98 -47.22 -23.82
CA LEU A 7 -11.97 -48.08 -23.21
C LEU A 7 -11.99 -47.82 -21.70
N GLU A 8 -12.23 -48.90 -20.98
CA GLU A 8 -12.44 -49.03 -19.53
C GLU A 8 -11.15 -48.84 -18.70
N PRO A 9 -11.29 -48.64 -17.37
CA PRO A 9 -10.20 -48.25 -16.48
C PRO A 9 -9.46 -49.45 -15.86
N THR A 10 -8.13 -49.33 -15.78
CA THR A 10 -7.24 -50.33 -15.17
C THR A 10 -7.04 -50.09 -13.67
N ARG A 11 -6.94 -51.21 -12.95
CA ARG A 11 -6.98 -51.40 -11.50
C ARG A 11 -5.76 -50.91 -10.73
N HIS A 12 -6.03 -50.45 -9.50
CA HIS A 12 -5.33 -50.68 -8.23
C HIS A 12 -3.89 -51.21 -8.25
N GLU A 13 -2.98 -50.41 -7.68
CA GLU A 13 -1.83 -50.93 -6.94
C GLU A 13 -1.65 -50.08 -5.67
N GLN A 14 -2.08 -50.62 -4.53
CA GLN A 14 -1.76 -50.13 -3.19
C GLN A 14 -0.53 -50.90 -2.72
N ARG A 15 0.57 -50.21 -2.38
CA ARG A 15 1.71 -50.87 -1.75
C ARG A 15 2.37 -50.02 -0.66
N GLU A 16 2.44 -50.65 0.51
CA GLU A 16 3.38 -50.52 1.63
C GLU A 16 3.39 -49.22 2.47
N MET A 17 2.71 -49.32 3.61
CA MET A 17 2.98 -48.54 4.82
C MET A 17 4.29 -49.00 5.47
N GLY A 18 5.30 -48.14 5.46
CA GLY A 18 6.50 -48.30 6.30
C GLY A 18 6.23 -47.83 7.73
N THR A 19 6.43 -48.74 8.69
CA THR A 19 6.48 -48.48 10.14
C THR A 19 7.93 -48.16 10.54
N VAL A 20 8.19 -47.93 11.83
CA VAL A 20 9.47 -47.60 12.54
C VAL A 20 9.81 -46.09 12.51
N SER A 21 10.08 -45.36 13.60
CA SER A 21 10.47 -45.71 14.98
C SER A 21 10.09 -44.56 15.93
N ASN A 22 9.53 -44.87 17.09
CA ASN A 22 9.40 -43.94 18.22
C ASN A 22 10.75 -43.74 18.89
N ILE A 23 11.26 -42.51 18.94
CA ILE A 23 12.35 -42.13 19.85
C ILE A 23 11.80 -41.05 20.77
N GLY A 24 11.57 -41.45 22.02
CA GLY A 24 11.09 -40.57 23.07
C GLY A 24 12.19 -39.62 23.58
N PHE A 25 11.78 -38.41 23.94
CA PHE A 25 12.49 -37.56 24.89
C PHE A 25 11.48 -36.97 25.89
N PRO A 26 11.92 -36.69 27.13
CA PRO A 26 11.10 -36.82 28.32
C PRO A 26 10.28 -35.57 28.65
N SER A 27 9.13 -35.87 29.26
CA SER A 27 8.38 -35.06 30.22
C SER A 27 9.28 -34.25 31.16
N LEU A 28 8.93 -32.98 31.37
CA LEU A 28 8.78 -32.31 32.68
C LEU A 28 8.93 -30.79 32.53
N PHE A 29 7.84 -30.07 32.22
CA PHE A 29 7.64 -28.71 32.75
C PHE A 29 6.14 -28.46 32.89
N ARG A 30 5.64 -28.73 34.09
CA ARG A 30 4.27 -28.47 34.53
C ARG A 30 4.25 -27.04 35.04
N VAL A 31 3.98 -26.06 34.17
CA VAL A 31 3.75 -24.67 34.58
C VAL A 31 2.25 -24.48 34.80
N HIS A 32 1.92 -24.07 36.02
CA HIS A 32 0.58 -23.91 36.56
C HIS A 32 -0.22 -22.90 35.72
N LEU A 33 -1.41 -23.30 35.27
CA LEU A 33 -2.38 -22.43 34.63
C LEU A 33 -3.04 -21.58 35.73
N ASP A 34 -2.65 -20.31 35.85
CA ASP A 34 -3.38 -19.35 36.68
C ASP A 34 -4.37 -18.59 35.77
N SER A 35 -5.64 -19.01 35.87
CA SER A 35 -6.78 -18.30 35.34
C SER A 35 -7.12 -17.12 36.25
N GLN A 36 -6.49 -15.97 36.05
CA GLN A 36 -6.94 -14.71 36.62
C GLN A 36 -7.22 -13.69 35.52
N VAL A 37 -8.52 -13.65 35.21
CA VAL A 37 -9.31 -12.54 34.69
C VAL A 37 -8.63 -11.18 34.88
N LEU A 38 -8.25 -10.53 33.78
CA LEU A 38 -8.22 -9.07 33.69
C LEU A 38 -8.43 -8.69 32.23
N SER A 39 -9.71 -8.52 31.90
CA SER A 39 -10.21 -7.87 30.69
C SER A 39 -9.64 -6.45 30.61
N LYS A 40 -8.44 -6.30 30.07
CA LYS A 40 -7.95 -4.99 29.64
C LYS A 40 -8.64 -4.65 28.33
N HIS A 41 -9.79 -4.02 28.46
CA HIS A 41 -10.46 -3.36 27.36
C HIS A 41 -9.56 -2.19 26.92
N MET A 42 -8.58 -2.49 26.06
CA MET A 42 -7.73 -1.46 25.44
C MET A 42 -8.62 -0.69 24.48
N LYS A 43 -9.21 0.40 24.96
CA LYS A 43 -9.75 1.46 24.11
C LYS A 43 -8.55 2.10 23.42
N ASN A 44 -8.09 1.51 22.32
CA ASN A 44 -7.11 2.13 21.44
C ASN A 44 -7.79 3.32 20.78
N LYS A 45 -7.62 4.51 21.36
CA LYS A 45 -7.93 5.77 20.69
C LYS A 45 -7.11 5.84 19.41
N SER A 46 -7.75 6.22 18.30
CA SER A 46 -7.08 6.51 17.04
C SER A 46 -5.98 7.56 17.29
N SER A 47 -4.79 7.36 16.72
CA SER A 47 -3.66 8.30 16.81
C SER A 47 -3.88 9.58 15.97
N CYS A 48 -5.06 9.77 15.38
CA CYS A 48 -5.38 11.04 14.72
C CYS A 48 -5.72 12.09 15.79
N ASP A 49 -4.70 12.61 16.49
CA ASP A 49 -4.79 13.90 17.19
C ASP A 49 -4.83 15.04 16.15
N PHE A 50 -5.77 14.94 15.21
CA PHE A 50 -6.10 16.02 14.29
C PHE A 50 -7.22 16.82 14.96
N MET A 51 -6.85 17.83 15.74
CA MET A 51 -7.79 18.89 16.06
C MET A 51 -8.10 19.60 14.74
N VAL A 52 -9.23 19.24 14.10
CA VAL A 52 -9.87 20.12 13.11
C VAL A 52 -10.21 21.40 13.88
N PRO A 53 -9.55 22.54 13.65
CA PRO A 53 -10.00 23.77 14.25
C PRO A 53 -11.38 24.03 13.67
N SER A 54 -12.41 24.19 14.50
CA SER A 54 -13.80 24.46 14.08
C SER A 54 -13.98 25.83 13.43
N ASN A 55 -12.97 26.34 12.72
CA ASN A 55 -12.98 27.66 12.10
C ASN A 55 -12.68 27.49 10.61
N HIS A 56 -13.68 27.77 9.77
CA HIS A 56 -13.71 27.67 8.32
C HIS A 56 -12.74 28.63 7.59
N ASN A 57 -11.46 28.66 7.96
CA ASN A 57 -10.43 29.47 7.32
C ASN A 57 -9.18 28.62 7.05
N TYR A 58 -9.22 27.88 5.93
CA TYR A 58 -8.08 27.10 5.43
C TYR A 58 -6.89 28.03 5.11
N SER A 59 -5.88 28.05 5.98
CA SER A 59 -4.53 28.48 5.61
C SER A 59 -3.74 27.23 5.21
N VAL A 60 -3.72 26.94 3.91
CA VAL A 60 -2.98 25.81 3.35
C VAL A 60 -1.49 26.11 3.49
N ARG A 61 -0.82 25.48 4.47
CA ARG A 61 0.64 25.40 4.46
C ARG A 61 1.03 24.46 3.30
N LEU A 62 1.26 25.04 2.12
CA LEU A 62 1.79 24.34 0.96
C LEU A 62 3.12 23.68 1.36
N SER A 63 3.12 22.36 1.48
CA SER A 63 4.36 21.61 1.58
C SER A 63 5.02 21.61 0.20
N PRO A 64 6.29 22.03 0.06
CA PRO A 64 6.96 22.01 -1.23
C PRO A 64 7.03 20.57 -1.75
N ILE A 65 6.71 20.38 -3.04
CA ILE A 65 6.99 19.14 -3.75
C ILE A 65 8.51 18.98 -3.78
N CYS A 66 9.03 17.93 -3.16
CA CYS A 66 10.47 17.65 -3.17
C CYS A 66 10.81 16.85 -4.42
N CYS A 67 11.52 17.48 -5.36
CA CYS A 67 12.21 16.83 -6.47
C CYS A 67 13.66 17.30 -6.41
N LYS A 68 14.64 16.40 -6.33
CA LYS A 68 16.05 16.78 -6.50
C LYS A 68 16.53 16.43 -7.91
N LEU A 69 16.98 17.45 -8.64
CA LEU A 69 17.95 17.28 -9.71
C LEU A 69 19.34 17.25 -9.06
N SER A 70 20.07 16.14 -9.16
CA SER A 70 21.49 16.13 -8.80
C SER A 70 22.28 16.87 -9.88
N GLU A 71 22.70 18.11 -9.60
CA GLU A 71 23.66 18.87 -10.44
C GLU A 71 25.12 18.38 -10.30
N SER A 72 25.35 17.18 -9.78
CA SER A 72 26.71 16.63 -9.66
C SER A 72 27.24 16.28 -11.05
N GLY A 73 28.25 17.04 -11.46
CA GLY A 73 28.96 16.93 -12.71
C GLY A 73 29.54 15.54 -12.97
N ILE A 74 29.81 15.36 -14.26
CA ILE A 74 30.43 14.20 -14.89
C ILE A 74 31.79 13.93 -14.21
N GLU A 75 31.82 13.04 -13.22
CA GLU A 75 33.05 12.38 -12.80
C GLU A 75 33.10 10.99 -13.43
N GLU A 76 33.95 10.85 -14.44
CA GLU A 76 34.22 9.64 -15.20
C GLU A 76 35.00 8.63 -14.32
N ASN A 77 34.35 8.03 -13.33
CA ASN A 77 34.90 6.88 -12.63
C ASN A 77 34.48 5.60 -13.34
N HIS A 78 35.33 5.18 -14.27
CA HIS A 78 35.34 3.84 -14.84
C HIS A 78 35.55 2.80 -13.73
N THR A 79 34.48 2.23 -13.18
CA THR A 79 34.40 0.83 -12.71
C THR A 79 33.03 0.61 -12.08
N SER A 80 32.33 -0.41 -12.59
CA SER A 80 31.19 -1.15 -12.02
C SER A 80 30.00 -1.12 -12.97
N THR A 81 29.83 -2.25 -13.63
CA THR A 81 28.71 -2.79 -14.39
C THR A 81 27.33 -2.28 -13.91
N SER A 82 26.97 -1.05 -14.24
CA SER A 82 25.57 -0.65 -14.36
C SER A 82 25.21 -0.88 -15.81
N THR A 83 24.19 -1.69 -16.05
CA THR A 83 23.54 -1.79 -17.35
C THR A 83 22.90 -0.44 -17.62
N GLY A 84 23.68 0.54 -18.07
CA GLY A 84 23.21 1.88 -18.39
C GLY A 84 22.23 1.76 -19.55
N GLU A 85 20.94 1.69 -19.25
CA GLU A 85 19.92 1.70 -20.28
C GLU A 85 20.02 3.00 -21.09
N ARG A 86 19.83 2.89 -22.40
CA ARG A 86 19.93 4.05 -23.30
C ARG A 86 18.85 5.07 -22.90
N PRO A 87 19.18 6.36 -22.71
CA PRO A 87 18.21 7.41 -22.32
C PRO A 87 16.96 7.47 -23.21
N SER A 88 17.09 7.11 -24.50
CA SER A 88 15.95 7.04 -25.42
C SER A 88 14.90 6.02 -24.98
N LYS A 89 15.29 4.86 -24.45
CA LYS A 89 14.36 3.81 -24.02
C LYS A 89 13.56 4.21 -22.78
N ILE A 90 14.21 4.89 -21.82
CA ILE A 90 13.54 5.39 -20.60
C ILE A 90 12.49 6.43 -20.99
N LYS A 91 12.84 7.33 -21.92
CA LYS A 91 11.91 8.34 -22.44
C LYS A 91 10.69 7.69 -23.11
N ASP A 92 10.92 6.71 -23.99
CA ASP A 92 9.84 5.98 -24.68
C ASP A 92 8.90 5.27 -23.69
N ARG A 93 9.46 4.58 -22.67
CA ARG A 93 8.67 3.92 -21.61
C ARG A 93 7.84 4.91 -20.79
N MET A 94 8.37 6.11 -20.55
CA MET A 94 7.70 7.15 -19.79
C MET A 94 6.54 7.77 -20.58
N GLU A 95 6.73 8.03 -21.87
CA GLU A 95 5.66 8.47 -22.77
C GLU A 95 4.54 7.41 -22.84
N GLU A 96 4.89 6.13 -23.04
CA GLU A 96 3.94 5.03 -23.06
C GLU A 96 3.15 4.92 -21.74
N TYR A 97 3.85 4.96 -20.61
CA TYR A 97 3.24 4.88 -19.28
C TYR A 97 2.30 6.07 -19.03
N ASN A 98 2.69 7.29 -19.38
CA ASN A 98 1.85 8.48 -19.18
C ASN A 98 0.63 8.50 -20.09
N ILE A 99 0.75 8.01 -21.34
CA ILE A 99 -0.40 7.82 -22.24
C ILE A 99 -1.40 6.83 -21.61
N ALA A 100 -0.92 5.70 -21.11
CA ALA A 100 -1.75 4.71 -20.44
C ALA A 100 -2.41 5.28 -19.18
N MET A 101 -1.63 5.96 -18.34
CA MET A 101 -2.10 6.55 -17.08
C MET A 101 -3.20 7.58 -17.30
N LYS A 102 -3.01 8.55 -18.21
CA LYS A 102 -4.02 9.56 -18.53
C LYS A 102 -5.30 8.93 -19.09
N LYS A 103 -5.15 7.92 -19.96
CA LYS A 103 -6.29 7.20 -20.55
C LYS A 103 -7.09 6.43 -19.50
N MET A 104 -6.42 5.66 -18.66
CA MET A 104 -7.07 4.76 -17.70
C MET A 104 -7.62 5.50 -16.48
N MET A 105 -6.89 6.52 -16.01
CA MET A 105 -7.27 7.28 -14.82
C MET A 105 -8.05 8.57 -15.12
N ARG A 106 -8.23 8.91 -16.40
CA ARG A 106 -9.00 10.08 -16.88
C ARG A 106 -8.61 11.39 -16.20
N ASN A 107 -7.31 11.61 -16.02
CA ASN A 107 -6.75 12.82 -15.44
C ASN A 107 -5.52 13.29 -16.24
N PRO A 108 -5.07 14.54 -16.08
CA PRO A 108 -3.99 15.10 -16.89
C PRO A 108 -2.60 14.87 -16.30
N TYR A 109 -2.48 14.21 -15.14
CA TYR A 109 -1.22 14.11 -14.41
C TYR A 109 -0.22 13.20 -15.11
N GLU A 110 1.06 13.43 -14.85
CA GLU A 110 2.17 12.72 -15.48
C GLU A 110 3.17 12.25 -14.43
N TYR A 111 3.83 11.14 -14.74
CA TYR A 111 4.95 10.60 -14.01
C TYR A 111 6.23 10.84 -14.81
N HIS A 112 7.21 11.47 -14.16
CA HIS A 112 8.52 11.75 -14.71
C HIS A 112 9.57 10.94 -13.96
N HIS A 113 9.91 9.76 -14.49
CA HIS A 113 10.89 8.87 -13.86
C HIS A 113 12.30 9.46 -13.92
N ASP A 114 12.62 10.20 -14.97
CA ASP A 114 13.88 10.91 -15.19
C ASP A 114 14.17 12.00 -14.14
N LEU A 115 13.13 12.52 -13.49
CA LEU A 115 13.26 13.50 -12.40
C LEU A 115 13.48 12.86 -11.02
N GLY A 116 13.58 11.53 -10.95
CA GLY A 116 13.83 10.79 -9.72
C GLY A 116 12.57 10.59 -8.85
N MET A 117 12.81 10.21 -7.60
CA MET A 117 11.76 10.10 -6.59
C MET A 117 11.19 11.49 -6.26
N ASN A 118 9.86 11.61 -6.23
CA ASN A 118 9.14 12.81 -5.81
C ASN A 118 8.04 12.44 -4.83
N TYR A 119 7.72 13.35 -3.91
CA TYR A 119 6.73 13.08 -2.88
C TYR A 119 6.13 14.35 -2.28
N THR A 120 5.10 14.14 -1.46
CA THR A 120 4.40 15.20 -0.74
C THR A 120 4.08 14.74 0.68
N LEU A 121 4.38 15.58 1.67
CA LEU A 121 3.95 15.40 3.05
C LEU A 121 2.43 15.67 3.14
N ILE A 122 1.64 14.64 3.46
CA ILE A 122 0.18 14.72 3.52
C ILE A 122 -0.27 15.08 4.94
N THR A 123 0.29 14.42 5.95
CA THR A 123 0.13 14.76 7.38
C THR A 123 1.49 14.68 8.06
N ASP A 124 1.58 15.05 9.33
CA ASP A 124 2.85 15.01 10.07
C ASP A 124 3.52 13.63 10.09
N ASN A 125 2.74 12.55 9.92
CA ASN A 125 3.18 11.16 9.96
C ASN A 125 3.10 10.44 8.60
N LEU A 126 2.54 11.06 7.55
CA LEU A 126 2.23 10.38 6.27
C LEU A 126 2.78 11.16 5.08
N ILE A 127 3.60 10.49 4.28
CA ILE A 127 4.14 10.97 3.01
C ILE A 127 3.63 10.06 1.89
N VAL A 128 3.24 10.66 0.76
CA VAL A 128 2.85 9.94 -0.45
C VAL A 128 3.75 10.35 -1.61
N GLY A 129 4.27 9.38 -2.36
CA GLY A 129 5.21 9.65 -3.44
C GLY A 129 5.35 8.56 -4.50
N SER A 130 6.24 8.81 -5.45
CA SER A 130 6.67 7.86 -6.48
C SER A 130 7.65 6.83 -5.93
N GLN A 131 8.00 5.83 -6.74
CA GLN A 131 8.97 4.81 -6.34
C GLN A 131 10.35 5.43 -6.01
N PRO A 132 10.98 5.04 -4.90
CA PRO A 132 12.42 5.16 -4.73
C PRO A 132 13.11 4.37 -5.84
N GLN A 133 14.13 4.95 -6.46
CA GLN A 133 14.82 4.37 -7.63
C GLN A 133 16.20 3.81 -7.25
N LYS A 134 16.83 4.38 -6.22
CA LYS A 134 18.17 4.02 -5.77
C LYS A 134 18.31 4.06 -4.24
N PRO A 135 19.31 3.38 -3.65
CA PRO A 135 19.54 3.38 -2.20
C PRO A 135 19.63 4.78 -1.58
N GLU A 136 20.17 5.76 -2.29
CA GLU A 136 20.30 7.15 -1.81
C GLU A 136 18.94 7.83 -1.60
N ASP A 137 17.89 7.37 -2.29
CA ASP A 137 16.53 7.85 -2.04
C ASP A 137 16.05 7.41 -0.64
N ILE A 138 16.48 6.24 -0.17
CA ILE A 138 16.17 5.73 1.17
C ILE A 138 16.93 6.50 2.24
N ASP A 139 18.19 6.86 1.96
CA ASP A 139 18.95 7.78 2.81
C ASP A 139 18.23 9.12 2.96
N HIS A 140 17.76 9.68 1.83
CA HIS A 140 17.01 10.93 1.81
C HIS A 140 15.71 10.83 2.62
N LEU A 141 14.91 9.79 2.42
CA LEU A 141 13.67 9.56 3.19
C LEU A 141 13.95 9.46 4.69
N LYS A 142 15.02 8.75 5.10
CA LYS A 142 15.39 8.65 6.52
C LYS A 142 15.81 9.99 7.09
N LYS A 143 16.76 10.65 6.43
CA LYS A 143 17.48 11.80 6.97
C LYS A 143 16.67 13.08 6.90
N GLU A 144 16.07 13.36 5.76
CA GLU A 144 15.39 14.63 5.50
C GLU A 144 13.93 14.58 5.97
N GLU A 145 13.31 13.40 5.91
CA GLU A 145 11.88 13.23 6.20
C GLU A 145 11.58 12.40 7.45
N GLY A 146 12.58 11.85 8.14
CA GLY A 146 12.37 11.05 9.34
C GLY A 146 11.52 9.82 9.10
N VAL A 147 11.60 9.22 7.89
CA VAL A 147 10.85 8.02 7.54
C VAL A 147 11.36 6.82 8.35
N ALA A 148 10.44 6.10 8.95
CA ALA A 148 10.69 4.84 9.67
C ALA A 148 10.01 3.64 9.00
N TYR A 149 9.04 3.88 8.11
CA TYR A 149 8.27 2.84 7.44
C TYR A 149 8.09 3.17 5.96
N ILE A 150 8.26 2.17 5.10
CA ILE A 150 7.93 2.26 3.67
C ILE A 150 6.83 1.25 3.36
N LEU A 151 5.75 1.71 2.74
CA LEU A 151 4.68 0.87 2.23
C LEU A 151 4.66 0.94 0.69
N ASN A 152 5.07 -0.16 0.07
CA ASN A 152 5.22 -0.29 -1.37
C ASN A 152 4.03 -1.07 -1.98
N LEU A 153 3.29 -0.42 -2.88
CA LEU A 153 2.09 -0.94 -3.55
C LEU A 153 2.40 -1.58 -4.92
N GLN A 154 3.66 -1.61 -5.35
CA GLN A 154 4.08 -2.14 -6.65
C GLN A 154 4.06 -3.67 -6.68
N GLN A 155 3.64 -4.23 -7.81
CA GLN A 155 3.89 -5.60 -8.21
C GLN A 155 5.33 -5.75 -8.76
N ASP A 156 5.82 -6.98 -8.91
CA ASP A 156 7.18 -7.22 -9.41
C ASP A 156 7.39 -6.74 -10.85
N ASN A 157 6.37 -6.89 -11.70
CA ASN A 157 6.39 -6.38 -13.07
C ASN A 157 6.44 -4.84 -13.14
N ASP A 158 5.85 -4.12 -12.17
CA ASP A 158 5.97 -2.66 -12.10
C ASP A 158 7.43 -2.26 -11.88
N VAL A 159 8.10 -2.93 -10.95
CA VAL A 159 9.50 -2.69 -10.58
C VAL A 159 10.42 -3.02 -11.74
N GLU A 160 10.20 -4.18 -12.38
CA GLU A 160 10.96 -4.65 -13.54
C GLU A 160 10.82 -3.69 -14.73
N TYR A 161 9.61 -3.19 -15.00
CA TYR A 161 9.36 -2.25 -16.10
C TYR A 161 10.24 -0.99 -16.03
N TRP A 162 10.50 -0.50 -14.81
CA TRP A 162 11.33 0.68 -14.56
C TRP A 162 12.81 0.36 -14.29
N GLY A 163 13.21 -0.91 -14.31
CA GLY A 163 14.59 -1.32 -14.07
C GLY A 163 15.08 -0.99 -12.65
N VAL A 164 14.19 -0.87 -11.68
CA VAL A 164 14.55 -0.54 -10.29
C VAL A 164 15.07 -1.78 -9.58
N ASP A 165 16.28 -1.72 -9.01
CA ASP A 165 16.79 -2.77 -8.13
C ASP A 165 16.12 -2.69 -6.75
N LEU A 166 14.92 -3.28 -6.65
CA LEU A 166 14.17 -3.34 -5.40
C LEU A 166 14.93 -4.06 -4.28
N GLN A 167 15.81 -5.02 -4.59
CA GLN A 167 16.59 -5.70 -3.56
C GLN A 167 17.61 -4.75 -2.93
N SER A 168 18.21 -3.86 -3.71
CA SER A 168 19.05 -2.78 -3.16
C SER A 168 18.27 -1.83 -2.25
N ILE A 169 17.05 -1.47 -2.63
CA ILE A 169 16.16 -0.61 -1.84
C ILE A 169 15.77 -1.25 -0.51
N ILE A 170 15.38 -2.53 -0.53
CA ILE A 170 15.01 -3.29 0.68
C ILE A 170 16.22 -3.46 1.58
N ARG A 171 17.39 -3.78 1.01
CA ARG A 171 18.64 -3.90 1.77
C ARG A 171 19.00 -2.58 2.45
N ARG A 172 18.94 -1.46 1.72
CA ARG A 172 19.25 -0.14 2.30
C ARG A 172 18.25 0.25 3.38
N SER A 173 16.97 -0.05 3.19
CA SER A 173 15.94 0.17 4.21
C SER A 173 16.27 -0.59 5.49
N ARG A 174 16.69 -1.86 5.40
CA ARG A 174 17.11 -2.66 6.56
C ARG A 174 18.33 -2.08 7.26
N GLU A 175 19.34 -1.63 6.53
CA GLU A 175 20.55 -1.00 7.09
C GLU A 175 20.25 0.28 7.88
N LEU A 176 19.21 1.03 7.47
CA LEU A 176 18.77 2.27 8.13
C LEU A 176 17.62 2.07 9.13
N GLU A 177 17.31 0.82 9.46
CA GLU A 177 16.23 0.45 10.36
C GLU A 177 14.86 1.01 9.92
N ILE A 178 14.64 1.06 8.61
CA ILE A 178 13.33 1.35 8.00
C ILE A 178 12.63 0.02 7.74
N SER A 179 11.41 -0.12 8.25
CA SER A 179 10.56 -1.27 7.95
C SER A 179 9.94 -1.10 6.57
N HIS A 180 10.41 -1.88 5.60
CA HIS A 180 9.86 -1.89 4.24
C HIS A 180 8.86 -3.04 4.06
N THR A 181 7.59 -2.70 3.82
CA THR A 181 6.47 -3.65 3.65
C THR A 181 5.87 -3.52 2.25
N ARG A 182 5.45 -4.65 1.66
CA ARG A 182 4.76 -4.67 0.37
C ARG A 182 3.29 -5.08 0.52
N ARG A 183 2.41 -4.35 -0.15
CA ARG A 183 0.96 -4.61 -0.28
C ARG A 183 0.55 -4.39 -1.74
N PRO A 184 0.94 -5.30 -2.64
CA PRO A 184 0.91 -5.04 -4.07
C PRO A 184 -0.52 -4.99 -4.61
N ALA A 185 -0.85 -3.89 -5.30
CA ALA A 185 -2.08 -3.77 -6.08
C ALA A 185 -1.70 -3.60 -7.56
N LYS A 186 -2.42 -4.25 -8.47
CA LYS A 186 -2.14 -4.15 -9.91
C LYS A 186 -2.33 -2.73 -10.42
N ASP A 187 -1.40 -2.26 -11.25
CA ASP A 187 -1.47 -0.90 -11.75
C ASP A 187 -2.66 -0.71 -12.70
N PHE A 188 -3.26 0.49 -12.63
CA PHE A 188 -4.44 0.87 -13.41
C PHE A 188 -5.65 -0.08 -13.30
N ASP A 189 -5.73 -0.87 -12.23
CA ASP A 189 -6.78 -1.87 -12.01
C ASP A 189 -7.59 -1.51 -10.75
N PRO A 190 -8.76 -0.86 -10.90
CA PRO A 190 -9.58 -0.42 -9.77
C PRO A 190 -10.06 -1.55 -8.87
N ASP A 191 -10.33 -2.73 -9.44
CA ASP A 191 -10.84 -3.87 -8.68
C ASP A 191 -9.70 -4.53 -7.87
N SER A 192 -8.49 -4.62 -8.44
CA SER A 192 -7.31 -5.00 -7.66
C SER A 192 -7.02 -4.01 -6.54
N LEU A 193 -7.16 -2.70 -6.79
CA LEU A 193 -6.97 -1.68 -5.77
C LEU A 193 -8.02 -1.81 -4.65
N GLN A 194 -9.30 -1.95 -5.01
CA GLN A 194 -10.40 -2.17 -4.06
C GLN A 194 -10.09 -3.35 -3.12
N ASN A 195 -9.66 -4.48 -3.68
CA ASN A 195 -9.36 -5.69 -2.90
C ASN A 195 -8.14 -5.54 -1.97
N GLU A 196 -7.12 -4.76 -2.37
CA GLU A 196 -5.89 -4.62 -1.58
C GLU A 196 -5.96 -3.49 -0.54
N LEU A 197 -6.83 -2.49 -0.75
CA LEU A 197 -6.98 -1.33 0.15
C LEU A 197 -7.09 -1.71 1.64
N PRO A 198 -7.91 -2.69 2.05
CA PRO A 198 -8.00 -3.09 3.46
C PRO A 198 -6.66 -3.50 4.08
N LYS A 199 -5.85 -4.29 3.37
CA LYS A 199 -4.54 -4.77 3.85
C LYS A 199 -3.49 -3.66 3.82
N ALA A 200 -3.49 -2.85 2.77
CA ALA A 200 -2.61 -1.69 2.65
C ALA A 200 -2.86 -0.66 3.75
N VAL A 201 -4.12 -0.30 3.99
CA VAL A 201 -4.50 0.63 5.07
C VAL A 201 -4.22 0.02 6.45
N SER A 202 -4.42 -1.29 6.64
CA SER A 202 -4.03 -1.98 7.88
C SER A 202 -2.54 -1.82 8.20
N SER A 203 -1.67 -2.04 7.19
CA SER A 203 -0.23 -1.84 7.33
C SER A 203 0.15 -0.38 7.59
N LEU A 204 -0.52 0.57 6.92
CA LEU A 204 -0.31 2.00 7.13
C LEU A 204 -0.73 2.44 8.54
N GLU A 205 -1.93 2.06 8.99
CA GLU A 205 -2.43 2.43 10.31
C GLU A 205 -1.57 1.84 11.42
N TRP A 206 -1.13 0.58 11.28
CA TRP A 206 -0.18 0.00 12.21
C TRP A 206 1.12 0.81 12.28
N ALA A 207 1.72 1.10 11.12
CA ALA A 207 2.97 1.87 11.05
C ALA A 207 2.86 3.27 11.66
N ILE A 208 1.75 3.97 11.43
CA ILE A 208 1.48 5.27 12.08
C ILE A 208 1.31 5.09 13.60
N SER A 209 0.56 4.07 14.04
CA SER A 209 0.30 3.83 15.46
C SER A 209 1.55 3.48 16.28
N GLU A 210 2.59 2.93 15.63
CA GLU A 210 3.87 2.66 16.27
C GLU A 210 4.66 3.95 16.59
N GLY A 211 4.37 5.06 15.90
CA GLY A 211 4.92 6.39 16.23
C GLY A 211 6.44 6.54 16.13
N LYS A 212 7.15 5.63 15.44
CA LYS A 212 8.64 5.65 15.35
C LYS A 212 9.18 6.64 14.29
N GLY A 213 8.31 7.23 13.49
CA GLY A 213 8.67 8.12 12.40
C GLY A 213 7.57 8.15 11.34
N ARG A 214 7.84 8.83 10.22
CA ARG A 214 6.87 8.96 9.13
C ARG A 214 6.75 7.66 8.33
N VAL A 215 5.59 7.46 7.73
CA VAL A 215 5.34 6.39 6.76
C VAL A 215 5.38 6.97 5.35
N TYR A 216 6.21 6.38 4.49
CA TYR A 216 6.28 6.67 3.07
C TYR A 216 5.46 5.66 2.28
N VAL A 217 4.31 6.07 1.77
CA VAL A 217 3.44 5.22 0.94
C VAL A 217 3.69 5.54 -0.52
N HIS A 218 4.06 4.53 -1.30
CA HIS A 218 4.32 4.72 -2.72
C HIS A 218 3.79 3.58 -3.58
N CYS A 219 3.67 3.89 -4.87
CA CYS A 219 3.55 2.90 -5.94
C CYS A 219 4.61 3.25 -6.99
N THR A 220 4.31 3.14 -8.28
CA THR A 220 5.20 3.63 -9.34
C THR A 220 5.24 5.17 -9.39
N ALA A 221 4.12 5.80 -9.74
CA ALA A 221 4.03 7.25 -9.91
C ALA A 221 3.65 8.02 -8.64
N GLY A 222 3.03 7.33 -7.67
CA GLY A 222 2.43 7.97 -6.50
C GLY A 222 1.19 8.81 -6.83
N LEU A 223 0.47 8.47 -7.90
CA LEU A 223 -0.67 9.25 -8.40
C LEU A 223 -2.01 8.50 -8.39
N GLY A 224 -1.98 7.16 -8.23
CA GLY A 224 -3.17 6.30 -8.22
C GLY A 224 -3.28 5.47 -6.96
N ARG A 225 -2.54 4.36 -6.90
CA ARG A 225 -2.60 3.38 -5.80
C ARG A 225 -2.20 3.97 -4.44
N ALA A 226 -1.03 4.60 -4.34
CA ALA A 226 -0.54 5.19 -3.10
C ALA A 226 -1.47 6.28 -2.50
N PRO A 227 -1.91 7.30 -3.25
CA PRO A 227 -2.85 8.27 -2.72
C PRO A 227 -4.21 7.67 -2.37
N ALA A 228 -4.66 6.60 -3.04
CA ALA A 228 -5.89 5.90 -2.65
C ALA A 228 -5.78 5.26 -1.25
N VAL A 229 -4.64 4.63 -0.93
CA VAL A 229 -4.37 4.08 0.42
C VAL A 229 -4.38 5.20 1.47
N ALA A 230 -3.73 6.33 1.18
CA ALA A 230 -3.68 7.47 2.08
C ALA A 230 -5.08 8.09 2.30
N ILE A 231 -5.88 8.26 1.25
CA ILE A 231 -7.26 8.76 1.36
C ILE A 231 -8.13 7.78 2.14
N ALA A 232 -8.03 6.47 1.88
CA ALA A 232 -8.76 5.47 2.64
C ALA A 232 -8.37 5.47 4.13
N TYR A 233 -7.09 5.66 4.46
CA TYR A 233 -6.66 5.83 5.85
C TYR A 233 -7.27 7.07 6.51
N LEU A 234 -7.19 8.23 5.86
CA LEU A 234 -7.80 9.48 6.37
C LEU A 234 -9.31 9.31 6.56
N PHE A 235 -9.97 8.71 5.57
CA PHE A 235 -11.41 8.43 5.61
C PHE A 235 -11.78 7.44 6.71
N TRP A 236 -11.05 6.35 6.92
CA TRP A 236 -11.45 5.31 7.87
C TRP A 236 -11.00 5.58 9.30
N PHE A 237 -9.84 6.24 9.50
CA PHE A 237 -9.19 6.36 10.81
C PHE A 237 -9.07 7.79 11.36
N CYS A 238 -9.27 8.82 10.55
CA CYS A 238 -9.12 10.22 10.99
C CYS A 238 -10.41 11.06 10.91
N ASP A 239 -11.58 10.43 11.10
CA ASP A 239 -12.88 11.09 11.27
C ASP A 239 -13.25 12.09 10.15
N MET A 240 -12.80 11.81 8.93
CA MET A 240 -13.22 12.52 7.72
C MET A 240 -14.31 11.73 7.00
N ASN A 241 -15.08 12.39 6.13
CA ASN A 241 -15.77 11.71 5.03
C ASN A 241 -14.83 11.54 3.82
N LEU A 242 -15.25 10.77 2.81
CA LEU A 242 -14.40 10.46 1.65
C LEU A 242 -14.03 11.71 0.86
N ASN A 243 -14.96 12.65 0.67
CA ASN A 243 -14.71 13.86 -0.12
C ASN A 243 -13.71 14.79 0.60
N GLU A 244 -13.84 14.95 1.91
CA GLU A 244 -12.87 15.68 2.73
C GLU A 244 -11.47 15.08 2.66
N ALA A 245 -11.36 13.75 2.84
CA ALA A 245 -10.08 13.05 2.76
C ALA A 245 -9.46 13.16 1.36
N TYR A 246 -10.28 13.05 0.32
CA TYR A 246 -9.85 13.19 -1.08
C TYR A 246 -9.33 14.59 -1.34
N ASP A 247 -10.11 15.62 -1.03
CA ASP A 247 -9.78 17.03 -1.28
C ASP A 247 -8.55 17.47 -0.46
N MET A 248 -8.44 17.01 0.79
CA MET A 248 -7.27 17.27 1.63
C MET A 248 -5.99 16.73 0.99
N LEU A 249 -6.01 15.51 0.46
CA LEU A 249 -4.84 14.93 -0.18
C LEU A 249 -4.57 15.62 -1.52
N THR A 250 -5.57 15.76 -2.39
CA THR A 250 -5.36 16.25 -3.76
C THR A 250 -5.06 17.74 -3.84
N SER A 251 -5.46 18.53 -2.83
CA SER A 251 -5.03 19.93 -2.70
C SER A 251 -3.53 20.09 -2.41
N LYS A 252 -2.90 19.08 -1.78
CA LYS A 252 -1.44 19.05 -1.53
C LYS A 252 -0.68 18.35 -2.66
N ARG A 253 -1.19 17.22 -3.13
CA ARG A 253 -0.60 16.40 -4.20
C ARG A 253 -1.62 16.22 -5.32
N PRO A 254 -1.58 17.04 -6.39
CA PRO A 254 -2.48 16.89 -7.53
C PRO A 254 -2.36 15.49 -8.15
N CYS A 255 -3.38 14.65 -7.94
CA CYS A 255 -3.43 13.27 -8.38
C CYS A 255 -4.87 12.79 -8.54
N GLY A 256 -5.07 11.59 -9.11
CA GLY A 256 -6.41 11.07 -9.44
C GLY A 256 -6.64 9.63 -8.98
N PRO A 257 -6.55 9.32 -7.67
CA PRO A 257 -6.86 8.00 -7.15
C PRO A 257 -8.30 7.59 -7.46
N ASN A 258 -8.52 6.30 -7.70
CA ASN A 258 -9.84 5.81 -8.09
C ASN A 258 -10.82 5.86 -6.90
N LYS A 259 -11.71 6.86 -6.88
CA LYS A 259 -12.71 7.05 -5.81
C LYS A 259 -13.69 5.88 -5.70
N ARG A 260 -14.06 5.22 -6.81
CA ARG A 260 -14.93 4.01 -6.81
C ARG A 260 -14.27 2.89 -6.02
N ALA A 261 -12.98 2.64 -6.21
CA ALA A 261 -12.26 1.58 -5.50
C ALA A 261 -12.27 1.80 -3.98
N ILE A 262 -12.14 3.05 -3.52
CA ILE A 262 -12.21 3.39 -2.09
C ILE A 262 -13.62 3.16 -1.54
N ARG A 263 -14.67 3.59 -2.28
CA ARG A 263 -16.07 3.35 -1.91
C ARG A 263 -16.40 1.85 -1.87
N GLY A 264 -15.94 1.09 -2.86
CA GLY A 264 -16.12 -0.36 -2.91
C GLY A 264 -15.44 -1.07 -1.74
N ALA A 265 -14.20 -0.70 -1.42
CA ALA A 265 -13.48 -1.25 -0.28
C ALA A 265 -14.17 -0.89 1.05
N THR A 266 -14.71 0.33 1.15
CA THR A 266 -15.50 0.77 2.31
C THR A 266 -16.78 -0.05 2.43
N TYR A 267 -17.49 -0.29 1.34
CA TYR A 267 -18.68 -1.16 1.30
C TYR A 267 -18.34 -2.60 1.71
N ASP A 268 -17.24 -3.16 1.22
CA ASP A 268 -16.81 -4.52 1.55
C ASP A 268 -16.46 -4.67 3.04
N LEU A 269 -15.85 -3.63 3.62
CA LEU A 269 -15.56 -3.58 5.05
C LEU A 269 -16.80 -3.27 5.89
N ALA A 270 -17.76 -2.50 5.41
CA ALA A 270 -18.96 -2.14 6.17
C ALA A 270 -20.06 -3.22 6.11
N LYS A 271 -20.15 -3.98 5.00
CA LYS A 271 -21.23 -4.93 4.74
C LYS A 271 -20.71 -6.34 4.51
N ASN A 272 -21.14 -7.28 5.35
CA ASN A 272 -20.86 -8.71 5.22
C ASN A 272 -22.13 -9.58 5.22
N ASP A 273 -23.30 -8.96 5.08
CA ASP A 273 -24.56 -9.70 5.01
C ASP A 273 -24.57 -10.59 3.75
N PRO A 274 -24.94 -11.88 3.86
CA PRO A 274 -25.01 -12.78 2.69
C PRO A 274 -25.94 -12.29 1.58
N TRP A 275 -26.87 -11.40 1.94
CA TRP A 275 -27.93 -10.87 1.08
C TRP A 275 -27.67 -9.40 0.69
N LYS A 276 -26.45 -8.89 0.90
CA LYS A 276 -26.13 -7.51 0.53
C LYS A 276 -26.29 -7.32 -0.99
N GLU A 277 -26.97 -6.25 -1.38
CA GLU A 277 -27.10 -5.90 -2.81
C GLU A 277 -25.71 -5.59 -3.40
N PRO A 278 -25.41 -5.97 -4.66
CA PRO A 278 -24.09 -5.73 -5.24
C PRO A 278 -23.69 -4.25 -5.17
N PHE A 279 -22.41 -3.95 -4.93
CA PHE A 279 -21.92 -2.57 -4.86
C PHE A 279 -22.27 -1.77 -6.13
N GLU A 280 -22.27 -2.44 -7.29
CA GLU A 280 -22.58 -1.87 -8.60
C GLU A 280 -24.04 -1.38 -8.74
N THR A 281 -24.96 -1.84 -7.89
CA THR A 281 -26.38 -1.39 -7.93
C THR A 281 -26.61 -0.14 -7.08
N LEU A 282 -25.64 0.25 -6.27
CA LEU A 282 -25.74 1.39 -5.37
C LEU A 282 -25.53 2.72 -6.10
N PRO A 283 -26.15 3.83 -5.61
CA PRO A 283 -25.95 5.14 -6.21
C PRO A 283 -24.49 5.62 -6.10
N GLU A 284 -24.10 6.58 -6.96
CA GLU A 284 -22.72 7.09 -7.05
C GLU A 284 -22.20 7.81 -5.79
N TYR A 285 -23.04 8.09 -4.80
CA TYR A 285 -22.64 8.68 -3.52
C TYR A 285 -22.62 7.68 -2.36
N ALA A 286 -23.05 6.43 -2.56
CA ALA A 286 -23.05 5.42 -1.50
C ALA A 286 -21.62 5.18 -0.96
N PHE A 287 -21.43 5.14 0.36
CA PHE A 287 -20.13 4.98 1.02
C PHE A 287 -19.12 6.12 0.75
N GLU A 288 -19.59 7.31 0.36
CA GLU A 288 -18.78 8.54 0.50
C GLU A 288 -18.76 9.06 1.94
N ASP A 289 -19.75 8.67 2.73
CA ASP A 289 -19.81 8.88 4.17
C ASP A 289 -20.27 7.58 4.85
N ILE A 290 -19.95 7.44 6.14
CA ILE A 290 -20.22 6.25 6.95
C ILE A 290 -20.64 6.65 8.36
N ALA A 291 -21.60 5.92 8.93
CA ALA A 291 -21.98 6.15 10.32
C ALA A 291 -20.85 5.76 11.28
N ASP A 292 -20.85 6.32 12.50
CA ASP A 292 -19.82 6.01 13.51
C ASP A 292 -19.69 4.51 13.80
N TRP A 293 -20.80 3.77 13.81
CA TRP A 293 -20.77 2.32 14.03
C TRP A 293 -20.17 1.56 12.82
N GLU A 294 -20.38 2.04 11.59
CA GLU A 294 -19.75 1.49 10.39
C GLU A 294 -18.25 1.78 10.40
N ARG A 295 -17.87 3.01 10.78
CA ARG A 295 -16.47 3.41 10.97
C ARG A 295 -15.76 2.51 11.98
N ASN A 296 -16.35 2.27 13.15
CA ASN A 296 -15.80 1.34 14.14
C ASN A 296 -15.64 -0.08 13.58
N LEU A 297 -16.65 -0.59 12.87
CA LEU A 297 -16.60 -1.92 12.23
C LEU A 297 -15.49 -2.00 11.16
N ILE A 298 -15.35 -0.97 10.32
CA ILE A 298 -14.30 -0.86 9.31
C ILE A 298 -12.92 -0.86 9.97
N GLN A 299 -12.73 -0.07 11.03
CA GLN A 299 -11.47 0.00 11.76
C GLN A 299 -11.09 -1.35 12.38
N ASP A 300 -12.04 -2.05 13.01
CA ASP A 300 -11.81 -3.36 13.60
C ASP A 300 -11.43 -4.40 12.54
N ARG A 301 -12.12 -4.39 11.39
CA ARG A 301 -11.81 -5.29 10.26
C ARG A 301 -10.49 -4.96 9.59
N ALA A 302 -10.16 -3.69 9.39
CA ALA A 302 -8.86 -3.30 8.87
C ALA A 302 -7.74 -3.73 9.84
N ARG A 303 -7.90 -3.52 11.15
CA ARG A 303 -6.92 -3.94 12.17
C ARG A 303 -6.79 -5.46 12.26
N SER A 304 -7.84 -6.23 12.00
CA SER A 304 -7.77 -7.71 12.01
C SER A 304 -6.96 -8.30 10.84
N LEU A 305 -6.68 -7.50 9.81
CA LEU A 305 -5.83 -7.89 8.68
C LEU A 305 -4.32 -7.68 8.94
N ARG A 306 -3.93 -7.25 10.16
CA ARG A 306 -2.52 -7.16 10.55
C ARG A 306 -1.88 -8.56 10.52
N GLY A 307 -0.81 -8.73 9.75
CA GLY A 307 -0.04 -9.98 9.70
C GLY A 307 -0.57 -11.07 8.77
N ILE A 308 -1.67 -10.83 8.06
CA ILE A 308 -2.13 -11.63 6.90
C ILE A 308 -1.52 -11.05 5.62
#